data_AF-X1JVB7-F1
#
_entry.id   AF-X1JVB7-F1
#
_cell.length_a   1.000
_cell.length_b   1.000
_cell.length_c   1.000
_cell.angle_alpha   90.00
_cell.angle_beta   90.00
_cell.angle_gamma   90.00
#
_symmetry.space_group_name_H-M   'P 1'
#
loop_
_entity.id
_entity.type
_entity.pdbx_description
1 polymer ?
#
loop_
_entity_poly.entity_id
_entity_poly.type
_entity_poly.pdbx_seq_one_letter_code
_entity_poly.pdbx_strand_id
1 'polypeptide(L)' 'KQAYINKLRNLEKKLLSDVENVTNQESSLSSNDFTKKIITLNNQAWELAEELIK' A
#
# COMPACT_ATOMS: atom_id res chain seq x y z
N LYS A 1 -7.73 3.69 22.63
CA LYS A 1 -6.70 2.64 22.39
C LYS A 1 -7.14 1.62 21.34
N GLN A 2 -8.23 0.87 21.54
CA GLN A 2 -8.68 -0.15 20.57
C GLN A 2 -9.05 0.41 19.19
N ALA A 3 -9.74 1.56 19.13
CA ALA A 3 -10.09 2.21 17.87
C ALA A 3 -8.86 2.58 17.02
N TYR A 4 -7.78 3.03 17.65
CA TYR A 4 -6.52 3.34 16.98
C TYR A 4 -5.85 2.09 16.41
N ILE A 5 -5.79 1.00 17.20
CA ILE A 5 -5.27 -0.30 16.75
C ILE A 5 -6.09 -0.85 15.56
N ASN A 6 -7.41 -0.70 15.59
CA ASN A 6 -8.27 -1.14 14.49
C ASN A 6 -8.03 -0.32 13.21
N LYS A 7 -7.77 1.00 13.32
CA LYS A 7 -7.39 1.83 12.17
C LYS A 7 -6.08 1.36 11.55
N LEU A 8 -5.06 1.11 12.37
CA LEU A 8 -3.77 0.58 11.90
C LEU A 8 -3.91 -0.76 11.17
N ARG A 9 -4.68 -1.70 11.75
CA ARG A 9 -4.93 -3.02 11.12
C ARG A 9 -5.68 -2.90 9.80
N ASN A 10 -6.63 -1.97 9.68
CA ASN A 10 -7.34 -1.77 8.42
C ASN A 10 -6.44 -1.18 7.34
N LEU A 11 -5.52 -0.28 7.72
CA LEU A 11 -4.53 0.28 6.81
C LEU A 11 -3.54 -0.79 6.34
N GLU A 12 -3.01 -1.59 7.25
CA GLU A 12 -2.12 -2.72 6.93
C GLU A 12 -2.78 -3.70 5.95
N LYS A 13 -4.04 -4.11 6.22
CA LYS A 13 -4.80 -4.99 5.32
C LYS A 13 -4.99 -4.41 3.93
N LYS A 14 -5.31 -3.11 3.85
CA LYS A 14 -5.49 -2.42 2.57
C LYS A 14 -4.18 -2.40 1.79
N LEU A 15 -3.08 -2.01 2.43
CA LEU A 15 -1.76 -1.96 1.79
C LEU A 15 -1.31 -3.32 1.27
N LEU A 16 -1.51 -4.39 2.05
CA LEU A 16 -1.21 -5.76 1.61
C LEU A 16 -2.05 -6.15 0.38
N SER A 17 -3.34 -5.83 0.38
CA SER A 17 -4.22 -6.11 -0.76
C SER A 17 -3.82 -5.30 -2.01
N ASP A 18 -3.42 -4.04 -1.85
CA ASP A 18 -2.99 -3.20 -2.97
C ASP A 18 -1.68 -3.73 -3.59
N VAL A 19 -0.73 -4.17 -2.76
CA VAL A 19 0.51 -4.83 -3.21
C VAL A 19 0.22 -6.16 -3.93
N GLU A 20 -0.67 -6.99 -3.37
CA GLU A 20 -1.06 -8.26 -3.98
C GLU A 20 -1.73 -8.04 -5.34
N ASN A 21 -2.62 -7.04 -5.45
CA ASN A 21 -3.26 -6.67 -6.71
C ASN A 21 -2.26 -6.25 -7.79
N VAL A 22 -1.25 -5.45 -7.46
CA VAL A 22 -0.21 -5.05 -8.41
C VAL A 22 0.68 -6.24 -8.78
N THR A 23 1.05 -7.08 -7.81
CA THR A 23 1.84 -8.29 -8.04
C THR A 23 1.14 -9.26 -8.99
N ASN A 24 -0.18 -9.46 -8.81
CA ASN A 24 -0.99 -10.28 -9.71
C ASN A 24 -1.11 -9.72 -11.14
N GLN A 25 -0.79 -8.43 -11.33
CA GLN A 25 -0.74 -7.78 -12.64
C GLN A 25 0.65 -7.80 -13.28
N GLU A 26 1.69 -8.35 -12.63
CA GLU A 26 3.07 -8.31 -13.11
C GLU A 26 3.22 -8.81 -14.56
N SER A 27 2.57 -9.93 -14.89
CA SER A 27 2.60 -10.52 -16.24
C SER A 27 1.81 -9.73 -17.29
N SER A 28 0.93 -8.81 -16.86
CA SER A 28 0.09 -7.99 -17.73
C SER A 28 0.59 -6.55 -17.92
N LEU A 29 1.64 -6.17 -17.18
CA LEU A 29 2.21 -4.84 -17.21
C LEU A 29 3.60 -4.86 -17.85
N SER A 30 3.99 -3.74 -18.47
CA SER A 30 5.39 -3.53 -18.79
C SER A 30 6.20 -3.43 -17.49
N SER A 31 7.47 -3.83 -17.49
CA SER A 31 8.33 -3.72 -16.30
C SER A 31 8.37 -2.29 -15.75
N ASN A 32 8.35 -1.27 -16.62
CA ASN A 32 8.35 0.14 -16.20
C ASN A 32 7.03 0.53 -15.50
N ASP A 33 5.88 0.10 -16.04
CA ASP A 33 4.58 0.42 -15.43
C ASP A 33 4.38 -0.32 -14.11
N PHE A 34 4.86 -1.57 -14.03
CA PHE A 34 4.90 -2.34 -12.80
C PHE A 34 5.74 -1.63 -11.74
N THR A 35 6.98 -1.25 -12.06
CA THR A 35 7.87 -0.52 -11.14
C THR A 35 7.24 0.80 -10.68
N LYS A 36 6.65 1.59 -11.58
CA LYS A 36 5.95 2.84 -11.22
C LYS A 36 4.79 2.60 -10.26
N LYS A 37 3.99 1.55 -10.47
CA LYS A 37 2.89 1.18 -9.58
C LYS A 37 3.39 0.82 -8.18
N ILE A 38 4.44 0.01 -8.07
CA ILE A 38 5.05 -0.34 -6.77
C ILE A 38 5.60 0.90 -6.05
N ILE A 39 6.33 1.79 -6.76
CA ILE A 39 6.83 3.04 -6.19
C ILE A 39 5.68 3.92 -5.68
N THR A 40 4.60 4.04 -6.46
CA THR A 40 3.42 4.83 -6.09
C THR A 40 2.77 4.29 -4.82
N LEU A 41 2.58 2.97 -4.73
CA LEU A 41 2.03 2.34 -3.52
C LEU A 41 2.90 2.56 -2.29
N ASN A 42 4.22 2.45 -2.43
CA ASN A 42 5.15 2.73 -1.33
C ASN A 42 5.07 4.17 -0.84
N ASN A 43 4.99 5.15 -1.76
CA ASN A 43 4.86 6.56 -1.37
C ASN A 43 3.55 6.82 -0.63
N GLN A 44 2.43 6.26 -1.10
CA GLN A 44 1.14 6.37 -0.44
C GLN A 44 1.14 5.71 0.95
N ALA A 45 1.81 4.57 1.10
CA ALA A 45 1.98 3.92 2.40
C ALA A 45 2.76 4.79 3.38
N TRP A 46 3.82 5.46 2.91
CA TRP A 46 4.60 6.40 3.71
C TRP A 46 3.77 7.61 4.16
N GLU A 47 3.03 8.24 3.26
CA GLU A 47 2.16 9.38 3.60
C GLU A 47 1.13 9.00 4.67
N LEU A 48 0.48 7.83 4.52
CA LEU A 48 -0.48 7.32 5.51
C LEU A 48 0.19 7.05 6.87
N ALA A 49 1.42 6.54 6.88
CA ALA A 49 2.16 6.31 8.12
C ALA A 49 2.52 7.63 8.81
N GLU A 50 2.93 8.66 8.06
CA GLU A 50 3.21 9.99 8.60
C GLU A 50 1.96 10.66 9.18
N GLU A 51 0.80 10.53 8.52
CA GLU A 51 -0.47 11.07 9.01
C GLU A 51 -0.91 10.43 10.32
N LEU A 52 -0.60 9.15 10.53
CA LEU A 52 -0.96 8.42 11.76
C LEU A 52 -0.06 8.73 12.96
N ILE A 53 1.18 9.14 12.69
CA ILE A 53 2.15 9.50 13.73
C ILE A 53 1.93 10.94 14.23
N LYS A 54 1.33 11.80 13.41
CA LYS A 54 0.95 13.18 13.75
C LYS A 54 -0.29 13.23 14.64
#